data_AF-A0A2B7Y8J1-F1
#
_entry.id   AF-A0A2B7Y8J1-F1
#
_cell.length_a   1.000
_cell.length_b   1.000
_cell.length_c   1.000
_cell.angle_alpha   90.00
_cell.angle_beta   90.00
_cell.angle_gamma   90.00
#
_symmetry.space_group_name_H-M   'P 1'
#
loop_
_entity.id
_entity.type
_entity.pdbx_description
1 polymer ?
#
loop_
_entity_poly.entity_id
_entity_poly.type
_entity_poly.pdbx_seq_one_letter_code
_entity_poly.pdbx_strand_id
1 'polypeptide(L)'
;MRFFLLLSFLLLTVLVVAKPEAAPVPEPQSDIKEKLEGIGDLLNGETLRQIQSVLKHADQLLDDESTPITKNLLLTAGPVVTPELLKKVGTLLDNAGGLLTKEFVDQTKNLIAKAGKLLDTVDSLLGALGL
;
A
#
# COMPACT_ATOMS: atom_id res chain seq x y z
N MET A 1 33.61 36.24 79.61
CA MET A 1 33.04 34.88 79.56
C MET A 1 31.95 34.69 78.50
N ARG A 2 31.13 35.70 78.16
CA ARG A 2 30.05 35.59 77.15
C ARG A 2 30.51 35.50 75.67
N PHE A 3 31.75 35.90 75.35
CA PHE A 3 32.30 35.82 73.99
C PHE A 3 32.69 34.39 73.57
N PHE A 4 33.14 33.55 74.51
CA PHE A 4 33.48 32.15 74.24
C PHE A 4 32.25 31.24 74.08
N LEU A 5 31.11 31.60 74.69
CA LEU A 5 29.84 30.89 74.51
C LEU A 5 29.25 31.07 73.10
N LEU A 6 29.46 32.24 72.47
CA LEU A 6 29.02 32.49 71.09
C LEU A 6 29.95 31.84 70.06
N LEU A 7 31.26 31.77 70.34
CA LEU A 7 32.22 31.10 69.47
C LEU A 7 32.03 29.57 69.46
N SER A 8 31.57 28.99 70.57
CA SER A 8 31.20 27.58 70.65
C SER A 8 29.91 27.24 69.88
N PHE A 9 29.01 28.20 69.69
CA PHE A 9 27.77 28.00 68.92
C PHE A 9 28.02 28.15 67.41
N LEU A 10 28.99 28.99 67.03
CA LEU A 10 29.40 29.17 65.62
C LEU A 10 30.16 27.96 65.05
N LEU A 11 30.84 27.18 65.90
CA LEU A 11 31.56 25.97 65.45
C LEU A 11 30.64 24.76 65.22
N LEU A 12 29.43 24.77 65.81
CA LEU A 12 28.52 23.62 65.73
C LEU A 12 27.68 23.60 64.44
N THR A 13 27.48 24.76 63.79
CA THR A 13 26.78 24.82 62.49
C THR A 13 27.64 24.41 61.31
N VAL A 14 28.98 24.48 61.42
CA VAL A 14 29.90 24.16 60.33
C VAL A 14 30.19 22.64 60.22
N LEU A 15 29.79 21.84 61.22
CA LEU A 15 29.98 20.38 61.22
C LEU A 15 28.68 19.59 60.97
N VAL A 16 27.76 20.13 60.17
CA VAL A 16 26.81 19.26 59.46
C VAL A 16 27.58 18.62 58.33
N VAL A 17 27.98 17.37 58.56
CA VAL A 17 28.67 16.51 57.60
C VAL A 17 27.87 16.45 56.30
N ALA A 18 28.37 17.12 55.26
CA ALA A 18 28.00 16.81 53.89
C ALA A 18 28.41 15.36 53.63
N LYS A 19 27.46 14.44 53.76
CA LYS A 19 27.63 13.05 53.31
C LYS A 19 27.88 13.13 51.80
N PRO A 20 29.01 12.62 51.27
CA PRO A 20 29.18 12.57 49.82
C PRO A 20 28.10 11.63 49.28
N GLU A 21 27.07 12.20 48.66
CA GLU A 21 26.10 11.47 47.87
C GLU A 21 26.91 10.81 46.75
N ALA A 22 27.08 9.49 46.81
CA ALA A 22 27.70 8.76 45.73
C ALA A 22 26.90 9.04 44.45
N ALA A 23 27.57 9.37 43.35
CA ALA A 23 26.89 9.47 42.06
C ALA A 23 26.05 8.19 41.84
N PRO A 24 24.79 8.30 41.40
CA PRO A 24 23.92 7.15 41.24
C PRO A 24 24.62 6.15 40.31
N VAL A 25 24.99 4.99 40.84
CA VAL A 25 25.56 3.91 40.05
C VAL A 25 24.44 3.45 39.09
N PRO A 26 24.66 3.45 37.76
CA PRO A 26 23.65 2.97 36.82
C PRO A 26 23.31 1.53 37.19
N GLU A 27 22.07 1.27 37.60
CA GLU A 27 21.67 -0.06 38.03
C GLU A 27 21.65 -1.01 36.82
N PRO A 28 22.44 -2.10 36.82
CA PRO A 28 22.45 -3.09 35.72
C PRO A 28 21.08 -3.77 35.49
N GLN A 29 20.13 -3.57 36.40
CA GLN A 29 18.77 -4.11 36.32
C GLN A 29 17.85 -3.28 35.40
N SER A 30 18.19 -2.02 35.09
CA SER A 30 17.36 -1.15 34.25
C SER A 30 17.22 -1.73 32.83
N ASP A 31 18.34 -2.10 32.22
CA ASP A 31 18.39 -2.63 30.86
C ASP A 31 17.65 -3.97 30.73
N ILE A 32 17.68 -4.79 31.78
CA ILE A 32 16.98 -6.09 31.79
C ILE A 32 15.47 -5.86 31.89
N LYS A 33 15.01 -4.92 32.73
CA LYS A 33 13.59 -4.59 32.84
C LYS A 33 13.03 -4.01 31.55
N GLU A 34 13.74 -3.07 30.93
CA GLU A 34 13.35 -2.48 29.65
C GLU A 34 13.23 -3.54 28.53
N LYS A 35 14.18 -4.48 28.46
CA LYS A 35 14.10 -5.61 27.52
C LYS A 35 12.92 -6.54 27.80
N LEU A 36 12.60 -6.79 29.07
CA LEU A 36 11.47 -7.64 29.46
C LEU A 36 10.12 -6.96 29.18
N GLU A 37 10.04 -5.64 29.37
CA GLU A 37 8.87 -4.84 28.98
C GLU A 37 8.67 -4.88 27.46
N GLY A 38 9.74 -4.69 26.67
CA GLY A 38 9.66 -4.81 25.21
C GLY A 38 9.21 -6.20 24.74
N ILE A 39 9.66 -7.28 25.40
CA ILE A 39 9.15 -8.64 25.13
C ILE A 39 7.69 -8.77 25.57
N GLY A 40 7.30 -8.17 26.70
CA GLY A 40 5.94 -8.13 27.20
C GLY A 40 4.97 -7.46 26.21
N ASP A 41 5.38 -6.36 25.60
CA ASP A 41 4.59 -5.67 24.58
C ASP A 41 4.44 -6.50 23.30
N LEU A 42 5.48 -7.23 22.89
CA LEU A 42 5.40 -8.14 21.74
C LEU A 42 4.50 -9.35 22.02
N LEU A 43 4.49 -9.85 23.26
CA LEU A 43 3.69 -10.99 23.69
C LEU A 43 2.31 -10.60 24.23
N ASN A 44 1.97 -9.30 24.23
CA ASN A 44 0.67 -8.86 24.69
C ASN A 44 -0.44 -9.39 23.76
N GLY A 45 -1.64 -9.56 24.30
CA GLY A 45 -2.74 -10.18 23.56
C GLY A 45 -3.20 -9.40 22.33
N GLU A 46 -2.98 -8.09 22.27
CA GLU A 46 -3.32 -7.29 21.09
C GLU A 46 -2.32 -7.52 19.96
N THR A 47 -1.02 -7.44 20.24
CA THR A 47 0.06 -7.73 19.30
C THR A 47 -0.10 -9.15 18.73
N LEU A 48 -0.35 -10.14 19.58
CA LEU A 48 -0.55 -11.52 19.14
C LEU A 48 -1.78 -11.68 18.24
N ARG A 49 -2.90 -11.00 18.53
CA ARG A 49 -4.09 -11.00 17.65
C ARG A 49 -3.79 -10.36 16.29
N GLN A 50 -3.05 -9.25 16.27
CA GLN A 50 -2.65 -8.60 15.02
C GLN A 50 -1.74 -9.50 14.19
N ILE A 51 -0.75 -10.15 14.81
CA ILE A 51 0.13 -11.13 14.15
C ILE A 51 -0.70 -12.28 13.57
N GLN A 52 -1.62 -12.86 14.35
CA GLN A 52 -2.50 -13.92 13.87
C GLN A 52 -3.36 -13.47 12.69
N SER A 53 -3.87 -12.23 12.71
CA SER A 53 -4.63 -11.68 11.60
C SER A 53 -3.77 -11.52 10.33
N VAL A 54 -2.55 -10.99 10.46
CA VAL A 54 -1.63 -10.82 9.33
C VAL A 54 -1.24 -12.19 8.76
N LEU A 55 -0.89 -13.15 9.62
CA LEU A 55 -0.55 -14.50 9.19
C LEU A 55 -1.71 -15.17 8.48
N LYS A 56 -2.94 -15.02 8.98
CA LYS A 56 -4.14 -15.55 8.30
C LYS A 56 -4.34 -14.93 6.92
N HIS A 57 -4.18 -13.62 6.78
CA HIS A 57 -4.30 -12.96 5.47
C HIS A 57 -3.16 -13.37 4.51
N ALA A 58 -1.93 -13.50 5.03
CA ALA A 58 -0.80 -13.96 4.24
C ALA A 58 -0.99 -15.41 3.78
N ASP A 59 -1.47 -16.29 4.66
CA ASP A 59 -1.79 -17.69 4.37
C ASP A 59 -2.86 -17.77 3.26
N GLN A 60 -3.93 -16.98 3.35
CA GLN A 60 -4.95 -16.90 2.30
C GLN A 60 -4.43 -16.37 0.95
N LEU A 61 -3.37 -15.56 0.95
CA LEU A 61 -2.77 -14.99 -0.27
C LEU A 61 -1.61 -15.83 -0.84
N LEU A 62 -1.05 -16.73 -0.03
CA LEU A 62 0.13 -17.54 -0.35
C LEU A 62 -0.11 -19.03 -0.06
N ASP A 63 -1.37 -19.47 -0.09
CA ASP A 63 -1.71 -20.89 -0.03
C ASP A 63 -1.26 -21.62 -1.31
N ASP A 64 -1.40 -22.95 -1.32
CA ASP A 64 -0.98 -23.80 -2.43
C ASP A 64 -1.74 -23.52 -3.74
N GLU A 65 -2.91 -22.87 -3.67
CA GLU A 65 -3.73 -22.49 -4.82
C GLU A 65 -3.29 -21.14 -5.40
N SER A 66 -3.17 -20.12 -4.56
CA SER A 66 -2.85 -18.73 -4.93
C SER A 66 -1.37 -18.51 -5.23
N THR A 67 -0.46 -19.25 -4.60
CA THR A 67 1.00 -19.17 -4.85
C THR A 67 1.38 -19.39 -6.31
N PRO A 68 1.00 -20.50 -6.98
CA PRO A 68 1.35 -20.71 -8.39
C PRO A 68 0.70 -19.69 -9.32
N ILE A 69 -0.55 -19.26 -9.04
CA ILE A 69 -1.26 -18.24 -9.81
C ILE A 69 -0.53 -16.90 -9.72
N THR A 70 -0.18 -16.46 -8.51
CA THR A 70 0.52 -15.20 -8.26
C THR A 70 1.90 -15.20 -8.91
N LYS A 71 2.65 -16.30 -8.78
CA LYS A 71 3.95 -16.44 -9.44
C LYS A 71 3.81 -16.36 -10.96
N ASN A 72 2.84 -17.06 -11.55
CA ASN A 72 2.62 -17.01 -12.99
C ASN A 72 2.18 -15.62 -13.44
N LEU A 73 1.23 -14.97 -12.76
CA LEU A 73 0.81 -13.60 -13.07
C LEU A 73 1.99 -12.62 -12.98
N LEU A 74 2.81 -12.70 -11.94
CA LEU A 74 3.97 -11.81 -11.76
C LEU A 74 5.03 -12.01 -12.84
N LEU A 75 5.30 -13.27 -13.25
CA LEU A 75 6.30 -13.58 -14.27
C LEU A 75 5.82 -13.32 -15.70
N THR A 76 4.54 -13.58 -15.99
CA THR A 76 4.00 -13.52 -17.37
C THR A 76 3.32 -12.19 -17.68
N ALA A 77 2.50 -11.69 -16.77
CA ALA A 77 1.70 -10.49 -16.96
C ALA A 77 2.32 -9.26 -16.28
N GLY A 78 3.01 -9.43 -15.15
CA GLY A 78 3.63 -8.34 -14.38
C GLY A 78 4.49 -7.37 -15.20
N PRO A 79 5.39 -7.83 -16.08
CA PRO A 79 6.23 -6.92 -16.88
C PRO A 79 5.44 -6.07 -17.90
N VAL A 80 4.24 -6.50 -18.28
CA VAL A 80 3.45 -5.88 -19.34
C VAL A 80 2.18 -5.19 -18.84
N VAL A 81 1.65 -5.58 -17.69
CA VAL A 81 0.44 -5.00 -17.08
C VAL A 81 0.83 -3.74 -16.31
N THR A 82 0.75 -2.59 -16.99
CA THR A 82 0.88 -1.28 -16.36
C THR A 82 -0.49 -0.59 -16.19
N PRO A 83 -0.64 0.35 -15.25
CA PRO A 83 -1.87 1.15 -15.14
C PRO A 83 -2.26 1.85 -16.45
N GLU A 84 -1.28 2.32 -17.22
CA GLU A 84 -1.49 2.95 -18.52
C GLU A 84 -2.03 1.97 -19.56
N LEU A 85 -1.51 0.73 -19.57
CA LEU A 85 -2.03 -0.32 -20.45
C LEU A 85 -3.48 -0.65 -20.08
N LEU A 86 -3.77 -0.85 -18.79
CA LEU A 86 -5.12 -1.16 -18.33
C LEU A 86 -6.11 -0.04 -18.69
N LYS A 87 -5.71 1.22 -18.55
CA LYS A 87 -6.52 2.37 -19.00
C LYS A 87 -6.78 2.34 -20.50
N LYS A 88 -5.74 2.11 -21.31
CA LYS A 88 -5.87 2.02 -22.78
C LYS A 88 -6.77 0.87 -23.21
N VAL A 89 -6.61 -0.30 -22.58
CA VAL A 89 -7.46 -1.47 -22.83
C VAL A 89 -8.90 -1.16 -22.43
N GLY A 90 -9.15 -0.54 -21.27
CA GLY A 90 -10.49 -0.11 -20.87
C GLY A 90 -11.14 0.82 -21.91
N THR A 91 -10.44 1.88 -22.32
CA THR A 91 -10.94 2.79 -23.37
C THR A 91 -11.18 2.08 -24.70
N LEU A 92 -10.33 1.13 -25.09
CA LEU A 92 -10.52 0.34 -26.31
C LEU A 92 -11.78 -0.53 -26.21
N LEU A 93 -11.99 -1.18 -25.07
CA LEU A 93 -13.17 -2.01 -24.81
C LEU A 93 -14.46 -1.18 -24.79
N ASP A 94 -14.43 0.01 -24.21
CA ASP A 94 -15.58 0.94 -24.22
C ASP A 94 -15.94 1.36 -25.65
N ASN A 95 -14.93 1.76 -26.44
CA ASN A 95 -15.12 2.13 -27.84
C ASN A 95 -15.63 0.95 -28.67
N ALA A 96 -15.05 -0.24 -28.48
CA ALA A 96 -15.50 -1.46 -29.14
C ALA A 96 -16.95 -1.79 -28.75
N GLY A 97 -17.32 -1.63 -27.47
CA GLY A 97 -18.69 -1.78 -27.01
C GLY A 97 -19.67 -0.87 -27.74
N GLY A 98 -19.31 0.39 -27.95
CA GLY A 98 -20.11 1.34 -28.75
C GLY A 98 -20.26 0.92 -30.22
N LEU A 99 -19.17 0.50 -30.86
CA LEU A 99 -19.15 0.09 -32.26
C LEU A 99 -19.82 -1.26 -32.52
N LEU A 100 -19.78 -2.17 -31.55
CA LEU A 100 -20.32 -3.54 -31.66
C LEU A 100 -21.76 -3.64 -31.13
N THR A 101 -22.42 -2.51 -30.86
CA THR A 101 -23.87 -2.53 -30.61
C THR A 101 -24.63 -3.03 -31.84
N LYS A 102 -25.69 -3.79 -31.61
CA LYS A 102 -26.53 -4.31 -32.70
C LYS A 102 -27.03 -3.17 -33.61
N GLU A 103 -27.45 -2.07 -33.02
CA GLU A 103 -27.93 -0.90 -33.75
C GLU A 103 -26.86 -0.28 -34.65
N PHE A 104 -25.66 0.02 -34.12
CA PHE A 104 -24.58 0.61 -34.92
C PHE A 104 -24.15 -0.32 -36.06
N VAL A 105 -24.01 -1.62 -35.77
CA VAL A 105 -23.65 -2.62 -36.78
C VAL A 105 -24.70 -2.72 -37.89
N ASP A 106 -25.99 -2.75 -37.54
CA ASP A 106 -27.08 -2.83 -38.51
C ASP A 106 -27.18 -1.57 -39.38
N GLN A 107 -27.06 -0.39 -38.76
CA GLN A 107 -27.05 0.90 -39.47
C GLN A 107 -25.86 0.99 -40.43
N THR A 108 -24.66 0.60 -39.98
CA THR A 108 -23.45 0.60 -40.80
C THR A 108 -23.59 -0.38 -41.98
N LYS A 109 -24.09 -1.60 -41.75
CA LYS A 109 -24.37 -2.58 -42.81
C LYS A 109 -25.37 -2.04 -43.84
N ASN A 110 -26.43 -1.38 -43.38
CA ASN A 110 -27.43 -0.76 -44.26
C ASN A 110 -26.82 0.36 -45.11
N LEU A 111 -26.00 1.22 -44.49
CA LEU A 111 -25.29 2.29 -45.19
C LEU A 111 -24.36 1.72 -46.27
N ILE A 112 -23.55 0.72 -45.95
CA ILE A 112 -22.66 0.04 -46.91
C ILE A 112 -23.48 -0.55 -48.07
N ALA A 113 -24.60 -1.22 -47.79
CA ALA A 113 -25.45 -1.78 -48.83
C ALA A 113 -26.05 -0.71 -49.76
N LYS A 114 -26.47 0.43 -49.21
CA LYS A 114 -26.99 1.56 -50.01
C LYS A 114 -25.91 2.21 -50.85
N ALA A 115 -24.72 2.40 -50.29
CA ALA A 115 -23.57 2.94 -51.02
C ALA A 115 -23.19 2.02 -52.19
N GLY A 116 -23.18 0.70 -51.99
CA GLY A 116 -22.96 -0.28 -53.06
C GLY A 116 -23.97 -0.11 -54.22
N LYS A 117 -25.27 -0.05 -53.92
CA LYS A 117 -26.30 0.18 -54.95
C LYS A 117 -26.14 1.51 -55.70
N LEU A 118 -25.70 2.55 -55.01
CA LEU A 118 -25.44 3.84 -55.64
C LEU A 118 -24.29 3.73 -56.65
N LEU A 119 -23.21 3.03 -56.29
CA LEU A 119 -22.09 2.77 -57.19
C LEU A 119 -22.55 1.98 -58.42
N ASP A 120 -23.33 0.91 -58.24
CA ASP A 120 -23.89 0.12 -59.35
C ASP A 120 -24.75 0.97 -60.30
N THR A 121 -25.51 1.92 -59.72
CA THR A 121 -26.34 2.85 -60.50
C THR A 121 -25.48 3.82 -61.30
N VAL A 122 -24.41 4.35 -60.70
CA VAL A 122 -23.47 5.24 -61.40
C VAL A 122 -22.78 4.50 -62.53
N ASP A 123 -22.29 3.28 -62.31
CA ASP A 123 -21.65 2.47 -63.35
C ASP A 123 -22.62 2.18 -64.51
N SER A 124 -23.88 1.87 -64.19
CA SER A 124 -24.92 1.66 -65.20
C SER A 124 -25.20 2.93 -66.02
N LEU A 125 -25.20 4.10 -65.38
CA LEU A 125 -25.39 5.38 -66.06
C LEU A 125 -24.21 5.73 -66.96
N LEU A 126 -22.98 5.52 -66.49
CA LEU A 126 -21.77 5.75 -67.29
C LEU A 126 -21.75 4.84 -68.52
N GLY A 127 -22.06 3.55 -68.34
CA GLY A 127 -22.20 2.61 -69.45
C GLY A 127 -23.31 2.99 -70.44
N ALA A 128 -24.44 3.51 -69.96
CA ALA A 128 -25.52 4.01 -70.82
C ALA A 128 -25.12 5.27 -71.61
N LEU A 129 -24.18 6.06 -71.11
CA LEU A 129 -23.60 7.22 -71.80
C LEU A 129 -22.43 6.84 -72.73
N GLY A 130 -22.03 5.56 -72.76
CA GLY A 130 -20.89 5.08 -73.54
C GLY A 130 -19.54 5.59 -73.04
N LEU A 131 -19.45 5.95 -71.75
CA LEU A 131 -18.21 6.29 -71.05
C LEU A 131 -17.52 5.02 -70.50
#